data_AF-A0A264Y621-F1
#
_entry.id   AF-A0A264Y621-F1
#
_cell.length_a   1.000
_cell.length_b   1.000
_cell.length_c   1.000
_cell.angle_alpha   90.00
_cell.angle_beta   90.00
_cell.angle_gamma   90.00
#
_symmetry.space_group_name_H-M   'P 1'
#
loop_
_entity.id
_entity.type
_entity.pdbx_description
1 polymer ?
#
loop_
_entity_poly.entity_id
_entity_poly.type
_entity_poly.pdbx_seq_one_letter_code
_entity_poly.pdbx_strand_id
1 'polypeptide(L)'
;MAQMKLIPADNMKDKLWGKRGTPEREAMETKLKEDVNAYIVGEAIRKARLAQNLTQEQLGERIGVQRAQISKLEKGTSVITLPTMSRVFQALGIATATLDLGIAGKIALW
;
A
#
# COMPACT_ATOMS: atom_id res chain seq x y z
N MET A 1 -38.26 0.19 -28.33
CA MET A 1 -37.54 -0.16 -27.09
C MET A 1 -36.10 -0.48 -27.47
N ALA A 2 -35.11 0.28 -27.01
CA ALA A 2 -33.70 0.01 -27.33
C ALA A 2 -33.24 -1.28 -26.64
N GLN A 3 -32.63 -2.20 -27.38
CA GLN A 3 -32.18 -3.48 -26.85
C GLN A 3 -30.87 -3.29 -26.07
N MET A 4 -30.91 -3.55 -24.76
CA MET A 4 -29.77 -3.41 -23.86
C MET A 4 -28.74 -4.50 -24.17
N LYS A 5 -27.59 -4.13 -24.73
CA LYS A 5 -26.50 -5.08 -25.03
C LYS A 5 -25.76 -5.42 -23.73
N LEU A 6 -26.04 -6.58 -23.16
CA LEU A 6 -25.33 -7.12 -22.01
C LEU A 6 -23.99 -7.72 -22.47
N ILE A 7 -22.88 -7.25 -21.88
CA ILE A 7 -21.53 -7.73 -22.15
C ILE A 7 -21.05 -8.49 -20.90
N PRO A 8 -20.54 -9.73 -21.03
CA PRO A 8 -19.93 -10.45 -19.91
C PRO A 8 -18.79 -9.63 -19.28
N ALA A 9 -18.70 -9.62 -17.95
CA ALA A 9 -17.75 -8.77 -17.22
C ALA A 9 -16.28 -8.99 -17.63
N ASP A 10 -15.91 -10.21 -18.02
CA ASP A 10 -14.55 -10.50 -18.49
C ASP A 10 -14.24 -9.87 -19.84
N ASN A 11 -15.21 -9.78 -20.74
CA ASN A 11 -15.07 -9.13 -22.04
C ASN A 11 -15.01 -7.59 -21.92
N MET A 12 -15.42 -7.03 -20.77
CA MET A 12 -15.35 -5.59 -20.51
C MET A 12 -13.91 -5.15 -20.21
N LYS A 13 -13.12 -5.98 -19.53
CA LYS A 13 -11.74 -5.63 -19.13
C LYS A 13 -10.86 -5.37 -20.34
N ASP A 14 -10.94 -6.25 -21.34
CA ASP A 14 -10.17 -6.09 -22.59
C ASP A 14 -10.65 -4.90 -23.42
N LYS A 15 -11.93 -4.55 -23.32
CA LYS A 15 -12.51 -3.39 -24.01
C LYS A 15 -12.13 -2.06 -23.36
N LEU A 16 -12.02 -2.04 -22.03
CA LEU A 16 -11.68 -0.83 -21.26
C LEU A 16 -10.17 -0.60 -21.14
N TRP A 17 -9.39 -1.67 -20.99
CA TRP A 17 -7.97 -1.61 -20.67
C TRP A 17 -7.06 -2.18 -21.77
N GLY A 18 -7.62 -2.57 -22.91
CA GLY A 18 -6.88 -3.23 -24.00
C GLY A 18 -6.64 -4.72 -23.71
N LYS A 19 -6.14 -5.46 -24.71
CA LYS A 19 -5.81 -6.88 -24.53
C LYS A 19 -4.60 -7.05 -23.62
N ARG A 20 -4.50 -8.18 -22.92
CA ARG A 20 -3.28 -8.54 -22.19
C ARG A 20 -2.08 -8.60 -23.14
N GLY A 21 -0.93 -8.11 -22.69
CA GLY A 21 0.31 -8.05 -23.48
C GLY A 21 0.47 -6.78 -24.31
N THR A 22 -0.45 -5.81 -24.25
CA THR A 22 -0.19 -4.48 -24.83
C THR A 22 0.65 -3.64 -23.84
N PRO A 23 1.58 -2.81 -24.33
CA PRO A 23 2.42 -1.98 -23.46
C PRO A 23 1.63 -1.10 -22.49
N GLU A 24 0.49 -0.56 -22.94
CA GLU A 24 -0.36 0.31 -22.12
C GLU A 24 -1.00 -0.46 -20.96
N ARG A 25 -1.43 -1.71 -21.21
CA ARG A 25 -2.03 -2.56 -20.18
C ARG A 25 -1.00 -3.05 -19.19
N GLU A 26 0.19 -3.44 -19.65
CA GLU A 26 1.28 -3.87 -18.78
C GLU A 26 1.76 -2.75 -17.87
N ALA A 27 1.89 -1.52 -18.38
CA ALA A 27 2.22 -0.35 -17.58
C ALA A 27 1.15 -0.06 -16.51
N MET A 28 -0.14 -0.16 -16.89
CA MET A 28 -1.25 0.01 -15.94
C MET A 28 -1.25 -1.08 -14.86
N GLU A 29 -1.12 -2.36 -15.24
CA GLU A 29 -1.10 -3.48 -14.30
C GLU A 29 0.10 -3.40 -13.35
N THR A 30 1.27 -2.98 -13.84
CA THR A 30 2.47 -2.73 -13.02
C THR A 30 2.21 -1.64 -12.00
N LYS A 31 1.72 -0.48 -12.43
CA LYS A 31 1.38 0.64 -11.55
C LYS A 31 0.32 0.25 -10.51
N LEU A 32 -0.72 -0.45 -10.93
CA LEU A 32 -1.75 -0.95 -10.02
C LEU A 32 -1.16 -1.86 -8.94
N LYS A 33 -0.22 -2.74 -9.32
CA LYS A 33 0.46 -3.62 -8.37
C LYS A 33 1.29 -2.83 -7.36
N GLU A 34 1.99 -1.79 -7.80
CA GLU A 34 2.74 -0.88 -6.91
C GLU A 34 1.81 -0.16 -5.93
N ASP A 35 0.70 0.41 -6.43
CA ASP A 35 -0.31 1.11 -5.62
C ASP A 35 -0.95 0.17 -4.58
N VAL A 36 -1.27 -1.06 -4.97
CA VAL A 36 -1.82 -2.09 -4.07
C VAL A 36 -0.83 -2.46 -2.98
N ASN A 37 0.45 -2.65 -3.32
CA ASN A 37 1.48 -2.95 -2.34
C ASN A 37 1.65 -1.80 -1.32
N ALA A 38 1.67 -0.55 -1.80
CA ALA A 38 1.76 0.63 -0.94
C ALA A 38 0.54 0.73 0.00
N TYR A 39 -0.66 0.46 -0.52
CA TYR A 39 -1.90 0.43 0.26
C TYR A 39 -1.87 -0.64 1.35
N ILE A 40 -1.40 -1.86 1.05
CA ILE A 40 -1.32 -2.96 2.03
C ILE A 40 -0.40 -2.57 3.21
N VAL A 41 0.74 -1.95 2.92
CA VAL A 41 1.66 -1.47 3.98
C VAL A 41 1.00 -0.36 4.81
N GLY A 42 0.36 0.61 4.14
CA GLY A 42 -0.37 1.70 4.82
C GLY A 42 -1.49 1.19 5.73
N GLU A 43 -2.26 0.21 5.27
CA GLU A 43 -3.31 -0.43 6.05
C GLU A 43 -2.75 -1.22 7.25
N ALA A 44 -1.60 -1.88 7.11
CA ALA A 44 -0.95 -2.54 8.24
C ALA A 44 -0.58 -1.54 9.35
N ILE A 45 -0.05 -0.39 8.96
CA ILE A 45 0.30 0.70 9.89
C ILE A 45 -0.97 1.26 10.56
N ARG A 46 -2.02 1.50 9.78
CA ARG A 46 -3.31 1.95 10.29
C ARG A 46 -3.89 0.99 11.32
N LYS A 47 -3.89 -0.31 11.02
CA LYS A 47 -4.39 -1.35 11.93
C LYS A 47 -3.60 -1.39 13.23
N ALA A 48 -2.27 -1.37 13.16
CA ALA A 48 -1.40 -1.35 14.33
C ALA A 48 -1.61 -0.08 15.19
N ARG A 49 -1.81 1.08 14.56
CA ARG A 49 -2.15 2.34 15.24
C ARG A 49 -3.50 2.24 15.98
N LEU A 50 -4.52 1.76 15.30
CA LEU A 50 -5.87 1.63 15.87
C LEU A 50 -5.92 0.61 17.01
N ALA A 51 -5.15 -0.48 16.93
CA ALA A 51 -5.03 -1.46 18.03
C ALA A 51 -4.48 -0.84 19.33
N GLN A 52 -3.78 0.29 19.23
CA GLN A 52 -3.25 1.05 20.38
C GLN A 52 -4.09 2.28 20.73
N ASN A 53 -5.27 2.46 20.12
CA ASN A 53 -6.14 3.62 20.31
C ASN A 53 -5.47 4.98 20.03
N LEU A 54 -4.49 5.02 19.12
CA LEU A 54 -3.77 6.24 18.78
C LEU A 54 -4.46 7.00 17.64
N THR A 55 -4.45 8.33 17.70
CA THR A 55 -4.81 9.18 16.57
C THR A 55 -3.64 9.29 15.58
N GLN A 56 -3.92 9.74 14.34
CA GLN A 56 -2.85 10.03 13.37
C GLN A 56 -1.91 11.14 13.86
N GLU A 57 -2.43 12.09 14.65
CA GLU A 57 -1.65 13.18 15.27
C GLU A 57 -0.64 12.59 16.25
N GLN A 58 -1.11 11.74 17.17
CA GLN A 58 -0.30 11.12 18.22
C GLN A 58 0.79 10.20 17.64
N LEU A 59 0.47 9.43 16.58
CA LEU A 59 1.49 8.65 15.89
C LEU A 59 2.52 9.57 15.21
N GLY A 60 2.07 10.67 14.61
CA GLY A 60 2.93 11.69 14.01
C GLY A 60 3.90 12.27 15.02
N GLU A 61 3.40 12.71 16.17
CA GLU A 61 4.20 13.23 17.29
C GLU A 61 5.25 12.21 17.76
N ARG A 62 4.88 10.94 17.92
CA ARG A 62 5.81 9.88 18.35
C ARG A 62 6.99 9.67 17.40
N ILE A 63 6.78 9.83 16.09
CA ILE A 63 7.85 9.61 15.09
C ILE A 63 8.46 10.90 14.54
N GLY A 64 7.99 12.06 15.03
CA GLY A 64 8.46 13.38 14.61
C GLY A 64 8.02 13.78 13.21
N VAL A 65 6.78 13.48 12.80
CA VAL A 65 6.22 13.91 11.50
C VAL A 65 4.82 14.50 11.67
N GLN A 66 4.38 15.27 10.68
CA GLN A 66 3.05 15.88 10.68
C GLN A 66 1.95 14.83 10.50
N ARG A 67 0.77 15.06 11.10
CA ARG A 67 -0.46 14.27 10.89
C ARG A 67 -0.75 14.00 9.41
N ALA A 68 -0.54 14.99 8.55
CA ALA A 68 -0.76 14.87 7.10
C ALA A 68 0.13 13.79 6.46
N GLN A 69 1.37 13.63 6.95
CA GLN A 69 2.28 12.59 6.46
C GLN A 69 1.82 11.20 6.91
N ILE A 70 1.36 11.04 8.16
CA ILE A 70 0.74 9.79 8.62
C ILE A 70 -0.48 9.44 7.76
N SER A 71 -1.33 10.41 7.45
CA SER A 71 -2.51 10.21 6.61
C SER A 71 -2.16 9.71 5.20
N LYS A 72 -1.12 10.27 4.57
CA LYS A 72 -0.65 9.82 3.24
C LYS A 72 -0.05 8.42 3.29
N LEU A 73 0.73 8.15 4.34
CA LEU A 73 1.37 6.86 4.56
C LEU A 73 0.34 5.75 4.78
N GLU A 74 -0.71 5.99 5.57
CA GLU A 74 -1.81 5.03 5.77
C GLU A 74 -2.65 4.80 4.50
N LYS A 75 -2.72 5.78 3.60
CA LYS A 75 -3.42 5.66 2.31
C LYS A 75 -2.56 5.04 1.21
N GLY A 76 -1.27 4.79 1.45
CA GLY A 76 -0.33 4.33 0.44
C GLY A 76 0.00 5.38 -0.65
N THR A 77 -0.31 6.66 -0.42
CA THR A 77 -0.14 7.73 -1.42
C THR A 77 1.19 8.48 -1.29
N SER A 78 2.03 8.10 -0.33
CA SER A 78 3.40 8.62 -0.18
C SER A 78 4.42 7.50 -0.31
N VAL A 79 5.58 7.81 -0.88
CA VAL A 79 6.74 6.91 -0.88
C VAL A 79 7.15 6.62 0.57
N ILE A 80 7.09 5.36 0.97
CA ILE A 80 7.54 4.89 2.29
C ILE A 80 8.99 4.45 2.15
N THR A 81 9.88 5.10 2.89
CA THR A 81 11.29 4.69 2.98
C THR A 81 11.49 3.69 4.12
N LEU A 82 12.47 2.78 4.00
CA LEU A 82 12.80 1.82 5.06
C LEU A 82 13.00 2.49 6.43
N PRO A 83 13.76 3.61 6.56
CA PRO A 83 13.93 4.28 7.86
C PRO A 83 12.62 4.84 8.45
N THR A 84 11.71 5.30 7.60
CA THR A 84 10.39 5.79 8.06
C THR A 84 9.53 4.63 8.54
N MET A 85 9.55 3.52 7.80
CA MET A 85 8.86 2.29 8.18
C MET A 85 9.37 1.75 9.52
N SER A 86 10.69 1.75 9.73
CA SER A 86 11.29 1.35 11.01
C SER A 86 10.84 2.24 12.16
N ARG A 87 10.88 3.57 12.01
CA ARG A 87 10.41 4.50 13.05
C ARG A 87 8.93 4.30 13.38
N VAL A 88 8.08 4.12 12.37
CA VAL A 88 6.64 3.88 12.54
C VAL A 88 6.41 2.62 13.37
N PHE A 89 6.98 1.49 12.95
CA PHE A 89 6.73 0.22 13.62
C PHE A 89 7.37 0.12 15.00
N GLN A 90 8.54 0.73 15.22
CA GLN A 90 9.13 0.87 16.55
C GLN A 90 8.24 1.73 17.47
N ALA A 91 7.72 2.86 16.99
CA ALA A 91 6.80 3.71 17.77
C ALA A 91 5.45 3.06 18.06
N LEU A 92 5.09 2.04 17.27
CA LEU A 92 3.96 1.15 17.49
C LEU A 92 4.33 -0.10 18.32
N GLY A 93 5.54 -0.17 18.89
CA GLY A 93 5.94 -1.27 19.77
C GLY A 93 6.06 -2.63 19.07
N ILE A 94 6.22 -2.66 17.74
CA ILE A 94 6.45 -3.91 17.02
C ILE A 94 7.89 -4.36 17.31
N ALA A 95 8.02 -5.53 17.94
CA ALA A 95 9.29 -6.05 18.43
C ALA A 95 10.31 -6.27 17.30
N THR A 96 9.87 -6.78 16.15
CA THR A 96 10.74 -7.09 15.02
C THR A 96 10.00 -6.89 13.71
N ALA A 97 10.70 -6.44 12.67
CA ALA A 97 10.24 -6.58 11.30
C ALA A 97 11.33 -7.15 10.41
N THR A 98 10.95 -8.04 9.51
CA THR A 98 11.86 -8.69 8.57
C THR A 98 11.41 -8.43 7.15
N LEU A 99 12.34 -8.03 6.29
CA LEU A 99 12.16 -8.07 4.85
C LEU A 99 12.60 -9.44 4.34
N ASP A 100 11.66 -10.21 3.83
CA ASP A 100 11.93 -11.52 3.21
C ASP A 100 12.27 -11.31 1.73
N LEU A 101 13.52 -11.62 1.35
CA LEU A 101 14.03 -11.52 -0.01
C LEU A 101 14.02 -12.87 -0.73
N GLY A 102 13.38 -13.90 -0.16
CA GLY A 102 13.37 -15.25 -0.68
C GLY A 102 14.76 -15.87 -0.66
N ILE A 103 15.34 -16.10 -1.84
CA ILE A 103 16.65 -16.75 -1.99
C ILE A 103 17.80 -15.97 -1.35
N ALA A 104 17.67 -14.65 -1.23
CA ALA A 104 18.68 -13.79 -0.61
C ALA A 104 18.54 -13.74 0.92
N GLY A 105 17.60 -14.49 1.50
CA GLY A 105 17.39 -14.61 2.94
C GLY A 105 16.48 -13.54 3.52
N LYS A 106 16.53 -13.39 4.84
CA LYS A 106 15.71 -12.44 5.61
C LYS A 106 16.59 -11.37 6.23
N ILE A 107 16.20 -10.11 6.08
CA ILE A 107 16.90 -8.96 6.65
C ILE A 107 16.04 -8.35 7.76
N ALA A 108 16.57 -8.27 8.98
CA ALA A 108 15.93 -7.52 10.05
C ALA A 108 16.03 -6.01 9.76
N LEU A 109 14.93 -5.30 9.91
CA LEU A 109 14.87 -3.85 9.66
C LEU A 109 15.36 -3.02 10.87
N TRP A 110 15.36 -3.63 12.06
CA TRP A 110 15.98 -3.16 13.32
C TRP A 110 16.14 -4.32 14.29
#